data_AF-C5MAP1-F1
#
_entry.id   AF-C5MAP1-F1
#
_cell.length_a   1.000
_cell.length_b   1.000
_cell.length_c   1.000
_cell.angle_alpha   90.00
_cell.angle_beta   90.00
_cell.angle_gamma   90.00
#
_symmetry.space_group_name_H-M   'P 1'
#
loop_
_entity.id
_entity.type
_entity.pdbx_description
1 polymer ?
#
loop_
_entity_poly.entity_id
_entity_poly.type
_entity_poly.pdbx_seq_one_letter_code
_entity_poly.pdbx_strand_id
1 'polypeptide(L)'
;MLQKKKVSFWGCRTQIALVIIHSVNFTILEGKYYSSEAAEPYFYWGIVATIAGGLIWLQAMLFFRRRWYEMFLFIHIVMAAIYFVDTWIHIDDLGTLKDQLLLSLVVILLWLMKYVISPGITLLTQITRESISMNNCKSELDDST
;
A
#
# COMPACT_ATOMS: atom_id res chain seq x y z
N MET A 1 28.12 10.80 -9.51
CA MET A 1 26.95 11.46 -10.12
C MET A 1 25.75 10.55 -9.96
N LEU A 2 24.90 10.82 -8.97
CA LEU A 2 23.85 9.90 -8.51
C LEU A 2 22.72 9.78 -9.53
N GLN A 3 22.49 8.56 -10.03
CA GLN A 3 21.36 8.21 -10.87
C GLN A 3 20.05 8.44 -10.10
N LYS A 4 19.41 9.59 -10.30
CA LYS A 4 18.05 9.86 -9.85
C LYS A 4 17.12 8.89 -10.59
N LYS A 5 16.85 7.71 -10.01
CA LYS A 5 15.72 6.87 -10.43
C LYS A 5 14.45 7.72 -10.31
N LYS A 6 13.98 8.28 -11.43
CA LYS A 6 12.64 8.85 -11.54
C LYS A 6 11.67 7.68 -11.39
N VAL A 7 11.23 7.43 -10.18
CA VAL A 7 10.06 6.58 -9.94
C VAL A 7 8.90 7.22 -10.70
N SER A 8 8.41 6.50 -11.70
CA SER A 8 7.26 6.86 -12.52
C SER A 8 6.03 6.97 -11.61
N PHE A 9 5.73 8.18 -11.15
CA PHE A 9 4.58 8.49 -10.27
C PHE A 9 3.22 8.43 -11.01
N TRP A 10 3.18 7.83 -12.20
CA TRP A 10 2.03 7.87 -13.09
C TRP A 10 0.86 7.04 -12.54
N GLY A 11 1.12 5.87 -11.98
CA GLY A 11 0.07 5.01 -11.40
C GLY A 11 -0.72 5.66 -10.26
N CYS A 12 -0.06 6.43 -9.40
CA CYS A 12 -0.76 7.14 -8.32
C CYS A 12 -1.62 8.30 -8.84
N ARG A 13 -1.21 8.96 -9.93
CA ARG A 13 -1.98 10.05 -10.55
C ARG A 13 -3.23 9.51 -11.25
N THR A 14 -3.10 8.38 -11.95
CA THR A 14 -4.23 7.74 -12.65
C THR A 14 -5.27 7.24 -11.65
N GLN A 15 -4.83 6.66 -10.52
CA GLN A 15 -5.76 6.18 -9.49
C GLN A 15 -6.66 7.31 -8.97
N ILE A 16 -6.08 8.48 -8.71
CA ILE A 16 -6.83 9.63 -8.16
C ILE A 16 -7.76 10.23 -9.21
N ALA A 17 -7.30 10.35 -10.45
CA ALA A 17 -8.17 10.82 -11.53
C ALA A 17 -9.40 9.91 -11.66
N LEU A 18 -9.22 8.60 -11.56
CA LEU A 18 -10.30 7.62 -11.68
C LEU A 18 -11.28 7.70 -10.50
N VAL A 19 -10.77 7.84 -9.27
CA VAL A 19 -11.60 8.03 -8.07
C VAL A 19 -12.41 9.33 -8.14
N ILE A 20 -11.80 10.45 -8.57
CA ILE A 20 -12.51 11.73 -8.74
C ILE A 20 -13.61 11.61 -9.79
N ILE A 21 -13.31 11.02 -10.95
CA ILE A 21 -14.30 10.83 -12.01
C ILE A 21 -15.44 9.93 -11.54
N HIS A 22 -15.14 8.88 -10.78
CA HIS A 22 -16.14 7.98 -10.19
C HIS A 22 -17.07 8.74 -9.22
N SER A 23 -16.52 9.54 -8.30
CA SER A 23 -17.33 10.35 -7.38
C SER A 23 -18.21 11.38 -8.09
N VAL A 24 -17.68 12.04 -9.13
CA VAL A 24 -18.44 13.02 -9.92
C VAL A 24 -19.56 12.35 -10.71
N ASN A 25 -19.28 11.20 -11.33
CA ASN A 25 -20.27 10.46 -12.12
C ASN A 25 -21.45 10.01 -11.25
N PHE A 26 -21.20 9.48 -10.05
CA PHE A 26 -22.25 9.11 -9.09
C PHE A 26 -23.02 10.34 -8.57
N THR A 27 -22.35 11.47 -8.37
CA THR A 27 -23.03 12.72 -7.96
C THR A 27 -23.98 13.24 -9.04
N ILE A 28 -23.63 13.06 -10.33
CA ILE A 28 -24.49 13.46 -11.46
C ILE A 28 -25.63 12.46 -11.69
N LEU A 29 -25.35 11.15 -11.60
CA LEU A 29 -26.34 10.08 -11.74
C LEU A 29 -27.44 10.18 -10.68
N GLU A 30 -27.06 10.34 -9.41
CA GLU A 30 -28.04 10.40 -8.32
C GLU A 30 -28.66 11.77 -8.11
N GLY A 31 -28.38 12.77 -8.96
CA GLY A 31 -28.62 14.19 -8.70
C GLY A 31 -29.99 14.61 -8.13
N LYS A 32 -31.08 13.86 -8.35
CA LYS A 32 -32.40 14.13 -7.75
C LYS A 32 -32.70 13.35 -6.45
N TYR A 33 -32.04 12.21 -6.24
CA TYR A 33 -32.17 11.33 -5.07
C TYR A 33 -30.89 11.31 -4.21
N TYR A 34 -29.91 12.15 -4.54
CA TYR A 34 -28.60 12.21 -3.91
C TYR A 34 -28.69 12.30 -2.39
N SER A 35 -29.60 13.10 -1.87
CA SER A 35 -29.80 13.25 -0.42
C SER A 35 -30.36 12.00 0.27
N SER A 36 -31.16 11.17 -0.43
CA SER A 36 -31.67 9.91 0.14
C SER A 36 -30.68 8.78 -0.05
N GLU A 37 -30.00 8.72 -1.20
CA GLU A 37 -29.05 7.66 -1.52
C GLU A 37 -27.68 7.86 -0.84
N ALA A 38 -27.28 9.10 -0.55
CA ALA A 38 -26.07 9.35 0.25
C ALA A 38 -26.21 8.91 1.72
N ALA A 39 -27.43 8.60 2.17
CA ALA A 39 -27.67 8.02 3.50
C ALA A 39 -27.56 6.48 3.49
N GLU A 40 -27.53 5.85 2.32
CA GLU A 40 -27.34 4.41 2.20
C GLU A 40 -25.88 4.04 2.51
N PRO A 41 -25.65 2.89 3.18
CA PRO A 41 -24.32 2.49 3.63
C PRO A 41 -23.33 2.41 2.47
N TYR A 42 -23.71 1.81 1.33
CA TYR A 42 -22.81 1.71 0.17
C TYR A 42 -22.27 3.08 -0.29
N PHE A 43 -23.10 4.12 -0.32
CA PHE A 43 -22.69 5.45 -0.80
C PHE A 43 -21.85 6.17 0.27
N TYR A 44 -22.24 6.05 1.54
CA TYR A 44 -21.52 6.64 2.66
C TYR A 44 -20.08 6.10 2.77
N TRP A 45 -19.90 4.78 2.75
CA TRP A 45 -18.57 4.15 2.81
C TRP A 45 -17.72 4.50 1.59
N GLY A 46 -18.32 4.69 0.41
CA GLY A 46 -17.61 5.16 -0.80
C GLY A 46 -17.07 6.60 -0.67
N ILE A 47 -17.82 7.49 0.00
CA ILE A 47 -17.37 8.87 0.29
C ILE A 47 -16.20 8.84 1.28
N VAL A 48 -16.33 8.07 2.37
CA VAL A 48 -15.28 7.94 3.39
C VAL A 48 -13.99 7.37 2.77
N ALA A 49 -14.11 6.33 1.95
CA ALA A 49 -12.98 5.76 1.20
C ALA A 49 -12.31 6.82 0.30
N THR A 50 -13.10 7.59 -0.44
CA THR A 50 -12.57 8.64 -1.33
C THR A 50 -11.78 9.71 -0.55
N ILE A 51 -12.31 10.15 0.59
CA ILE A 51 -11.66 11.15 1.45
C ILE A 51 -10.37 10.58 2.06
N ALA A 52 -10.42 9.35 2.58
CA ALA A 52 -9.25 8.66 3.13
C ALA A 52 -8.14 8.50 2.06
N GLY A 53 -8.49 8.05 0.85
CA GLY A 53 -7.56 7.93 -0.27
C GLY A 53 -6.94 9.25 -0.71
N GLY A 54 -7.75 10.32 -0.75
CA GLY A 54 -7.28 11.68 -1.03
C GLY A 54 -6.31 12.20 0.03
N LEU A 55 -6.60 11.97 1.31
CA LEU A 55 -5.73 12.36 2.42
C LEU A 55 -4.41 11.57 2.43
N ILE A 56 -4.43 10.26 2.16
CA ILE A 56 -3.22 9.43 1.98
C ILE A 56 -2.32 10.05 0.90
N TRP A 57 -2.91 10.50 -0.21
CA TRP A 57 -2.16 11.14 -1.28
C TRP A 57 -1.59 12.51 -0.91
N LEU A 58 -2.38 13.37 -0.25
CA LEU A 58 -1.92 14.66 0.26
C LEU A 58 -0.77 14.47 1.25
N GLN A 59 -0.91 13.51 2.16
CA GLN A 59 0.11 13.18 3.15
C GLN A 59 1.39 12.62 2.48
N ALA A 60 1.25 11.90 1.38
CA ALA A 60 2.37 11.37 0.59
C ALA A 60 3.17 12.46 -0.14
N MET A 61 2.76 13.73 -0.13
CA MET A 61 3.58 14.81 -0.69
C MET A 61 4.91 14.96 0.07
N LEU A 62 5.96 15.32 -0.67
CA LEU A 62 7.35 15.35 -0.20
C LEU A 62 7.57 16.26 1.03
N PHE A 63 6.65 17.18 1.31
CA PHE A 63 6.75 18.14 2.38
C PHE A 63 6.62 17.50 3.78
N PHE A 64 5.58 16.67 4.01
CA PHE A 64 5.32 16.09 5.33
C PHE A 64 6.32 15.01 5.73
N ARG A 65 6.78 14.21 4.76
CA ARG A 65 7.71 13.09 5.00
C ARG A 65 9.10 13.50 5.49
N ARG A 66 9.48 14.77 5.28
CA ARG A 66 10.85 15.23 5.52
C ARG A 66 11.08 15.82 6.91
N ARG A 67 9.99 16.23 7.59
CA ARG A 67 10.06 16.92 8.89
C ARG A 67 9.57 16.05 10.05
N TRP A 68 8.69 15.07 9.80
CA TRP A 68 8.05 14.21 10.81
C TRP A 68 7.86 12.78 10.29
N TYR A 69 8.95 12.07 9.99
CA TYR A 69 8.89 10.78 9.30
C TYR A 69 8.11 9.70 10.07
N GLU A 70 8.33 9.57 11.38
CA GLU A 70 7.69 8.51 12.19
C GLU A 70 6.18 8.74 12.36
N MET A 71 5.77 9.99 12.66
CA MET A 71 4.36 10.37 12.76
C MET A 71 3.64 10.25 11.42
N PHE A 72 4.31 10.62 10.31
CA PHE A 72 3.80 10.42 8.97
C PHE A 72 3.49 8.94 8.72
N LEU A 73 4.45 8.06 9.00
CA LEU A 73 4.33 6.62 8.72
C LEU A 73 3.18 5.99 9.51
N PHE A 74 3.05 6.34 10.79
CA PHE A 74 1.97 5.81 11.64
C PHE A 74 0.59 6.19 11.10
N ILE A 75 0.37 7.50 10.86
CA ILE A 75 -0.92 8.00 10.35
C ILE A 75 -1.19 7.41 8.96
N HIS A 76 -0.17 7.29 8.11
CA HIS A 76 -0.32 6.75 6.75
C HIS A 76 -0.79 5.29 6.75
N ILE A 77 -0.24 4.46 7.64
CA ILE A 77 -0.64 3.05 7.77
C ILE A 77 -2.07 2.93 8.31
N VAL A 78 -2.44 3.73 9.31
CA VAL A 78 -3.80 3.74 9.86
C VAL A 78 -4.81 4.15 8.81
N MET A 79 -4.53 5.23 8.07
CA MET A 79 -5.39 5.72 6.99
C MET A 79 -5.51 4.71 5.85
N ALA A 80 -4.40 4.03 5.50
CA ALA A 80 -4.43 2.96 4.50
C ALA A 80 -5.30 1.79 4.96
N ALA A 81 -5.23 1.40 6.24
CA ALA A 81 -6.09 0.35 6.77
C ALA A 81 -7.58 0.74 6.69
N ILE A 82 -7.92 1.98 7.06
CA ILE A 82 -9.29 2.52 6.95
C ILE A 82 -9.75 2.51 5.49
N TYR A 83 -8.93 3.02 4.57
CA TYR A 83 -9.23 3.00 3.13
C TYR A 83 -9.54 1.59 2.60
N PHE A 84 -8.78 0.59 3.04
CA PHE A 84 -9.03 -0.81 2.65
C PHE A 84 -10.33 -1.35 3.24
N VAL A 85 -10.63 -1.05 4.52
CA VAL A 85 -11.88 -1.47 5.18
C VAL A 85 -13.08 -0.79 4.54
N ASP A 86 -13.02 0.51 4.27
CA ASP A 86 -14.11 1.26 3.64
C ASP A 86 -14.38 0.75 2.22
N THR A 87 -13.33 0.46 1.45
CA THR A 87 -13.47 -0.12 0.10
C THR A 87 -14.07 -1.53 0.17
N TRP A 88 -13.76 -2.29 1.22
CA TRP A 88 -14.33 -3.61 1.44
C TRP A 88 -15.83 -3.54 1.68
N ILE A 89 -16.26 -2.69 2.62
CA ILE A 89 -17.68 -2.51 2.96
C ILE A 89 -18.46 -1.88 1.78
N HIS A 90 -17.84 -0.95 1.05
CA HIS A 90 -18.44 -0.32 -0.14
C HIS A 90 -18.77 -1.32 -1.27
N ILE A 91 -18.00 -2.40 -1.41
CA ILE A 91 -18.21 -3.43 -2.45
C ILE A 91 -19.08 -4.58 -1.95
N ASP A 92 -19.23 -4.76 -0.63
CA ASP A 92 -20.03 -5.84 -0.04
C ASP A 92 -21.51 -5.74 -0.44
N ASP A 93 -22.03 -4.52 -0.48
CA ASP A 93 -23.40 -4.25 -0.91
C ASP A 93 -23.62 -4.48 -2.43
N LEU A 94 -22.55 -4.53 -3.24
CA LEU A 94 -22.60 -4.72 -4.70
C LEU A 94 -22.58 -6.20 -5.13
N GLY A 95 -22.50 -7.15 -4.19
CA GLY A 95 -22.89 -8.55 -4.43
C GLY A 95 -21.84 -9.51 -5.01
N THR A 96 -20.57 -9.12 -5.15
CA THR A 96 -19.51 -10.02 -5.65
C THR A 96 -18.67 -10.64 -4.53
N LEU A 97 -19.32 -11.41 -3.64
CA LEU A 97 -18.67 -12.23 -2.60
C LEU A 97 -17.54 -13.12 -3.15
N LYS A 98 -17.63 -13.55 -4.41
CA LYS A 98 -16.61 -14.35 -5.10
C LYS A 98 -15.32 -13.57 -5.36
N ASP A 99 -15.43 -12.30 -5.74
CA ASP A 99 -14.26 -11.47 -6.06
C ASP A 99 -13.54 -11.02 -4.78
N GLN A 100 -14.29 -10.78 -3.70
CA GLN A 100 -13.72 -10.46 -2.38
C GLN A 100 -12.88 -11.63 -1.80
N LEU A 101 -13.35 -12.87 -1.95
CA LEU A 101 -12.63 -14.05 -1.47
C LEU A 101 -11.31 -14.28 -2.25
N LEU A 102 -11.32 -14.05 -3.56
CA LEU A 102 -10.12 -14.16 -4.39
C LEU A 102 -9.10 -13.08 -4.06
N LEU A 103 -9.54 -11.83 -3.89
CA LEU A 103 -8.65 -10.71 -3.54
C LEU A 103 -8.05 -10.87 -2.14
N SER A 104 -8.82 -11.33 -1.14
CA SER A 104 -8.27 -11.64 0.19
C SER A 104 -7.26 -12.78 0.17
N LEU A 105 -7.53 -13.87 -0.56
CA LEU A 105 -6.56 -14.96 -0.72
C LEU A 105 -5.26 -14.49 -1.38
N VAL A 106 -5.34 -13.62 -2.40
CA VAL A 106 -4.16 -13.03 -3.04
C VAL A 106 -3.39 -12.12 -2.08
N VAL A 107 -4.08 -11.26 -1.32
CA VAL A 107 -3.43 -10.37 -0.34
C VAL A 107 -2.76 -11.17 0.77
N ILE A 108 -3.43 -12.20 1.30
CA ILE A 108 -2.88 -13.09 2.33
C ILE A 108 -1.67 -13.87 1.79
N LEU A 109 -1.72 -14.36 0.54
CA LEU A 109 -0.60 -15.03 -0.11
C LEU A 109 0.59 -14.08 -0.29
N LEU A 110 0.36 -12.86 -0.77
CA LEU A 110 1.41 -11.85 -0.93
C LEU A 110 2.01 -11.43 0.42
N TRP A 111 1.19 -11.32 1.46
CA TRP A 111 1.64 -11.04 2.82
C TRP A 111 2.52 -12.18 3.34
N LEU A 112 2.11 -13.45 3.18
CA LEU A 112 2.91 -14.62 3.54
C LEU A 112 4.24 -14.66 2.78
N MET A 113 4.23 -14.41 1.48
CA MET A 113 5.46 -14.35 0.69
C MET A 113 6.41 -13.29 1.24
N LYS A 114 5.91 -12.11 1.59
CA LYS A 114 6.73 -11.00 2.08
C LYS A 114 7.20 -11.19 3.52
N TYR A 115 6.40 -11.78 4.40
CA TYR A 115 6.72 -11.98 5.82
C TYR A 115 7.50 -13.28 6.11
N VAL A 116 7.41 -14.30 5.26
CA VAL A 116 8.09 -15.59 5.49
C VAL A 116 9.35 -15.71 4.62
N ILE A 117 9.27 -15.36 3.34
CA ILE A 117 10.37 -15.60 2.39
C ILE A 117 11.43 -14.50 2.51
N SER A 118 11.02 -13.24 2.68
CA SER A 118 11.95 -12.11 2.77
C SER A 118 12.95 -12.22 3.93
N PRO A 119 12.55 -12.52 5.18
CA PRO A 119 13.53 -12.67 6.27
C PRO A 119 14.43 -13.91 6.10
N GLY A 120 13.90 -15.00 5.52
CA GLY A 120 14.68 -16.20 5.22
C GLY A 120 15.82 -15.93 4.22
N ILE A 121 15.54 -15.17 3.17
CA ILE A 121 16.58 -14.77 2.20
C ILE A 121 17.63 -13.87 2.85
N THR A 122 17.21 -12.90 3.67
CA THR A 122 18.16 -12.01 4.38
C THR A 122 19.08 -12.79 5.31
N LEU A 123 18.56 -13.73 6.09
CA LEU A 123 19.35 -14.58 6.98
C LEU A 123 20.34 -15.47 6.22
N LEU A 124 19.91 -16.10 5.12
CA LEU A 124 20.80 -16.93 4.30
C LEU A 124 21.94 -16.11 3.67
N THR A 125 21.65 -14.89 3.21
CA THR A 125 22.69 -14.00 2.68
C THR A 125 23.67 -13.54 3.75
N GLN A 126 23.23 -13.43 5.00
CA GLN A 126 24.07 -13.01 6.12
C GLN A 126 25.00 -14.15 6.58
N ILE A 127 24.47 -15.36 6.72
CA ILE A 127 25.26 -16.57 7.06
C ILE A 127 26.31 -16.86 5.97
N THR A 128 25.93 -16.74 4.70
CA THR A 128 26.87 -16.96 3.58
C THR A 128 27.98 -15.90 3.55
N ARG A 129 27.69 -14.67 3.95
CA ARG A 129 28.71 -13.61 4.05
C ARG A 129 29.70 -13.89 5.17
N GLU A 130 29.23 -14.33 6.32
CA GLU A 130 30.08 -14.65 7.48
C GLU A 130 30.98 -15.85 7.21
N SER A 131 30.47 -16.90 6.56
CA SER A 131 31.27 -18.09 6.22
C SER A 131 32.41 -17.78 5.24
N ILE A 132 32.16 -16.94 4.23
CA ILE A 132 33.19 -16.49 3.28
C ILE A 132 34.25 -15.64 3.99
N SER A 133 33.84 -14.75 4.90
CA SER A 133 34.78 -13.91 5.66
C SER A 133 35.72 -14.75 6.53
N MET A 134 35.22 -15.80 7.18
CA MET A 134 36.08 -16.68 7.98
C MET A 134 37.04 -17.50 7.11
N ASN A 135 36.58 -17.97 5.95
CA ASN A 135 37.43 -18.74 5.04
C ASN A 135 38.61 -17.90 4.50
N ASN A 136 38.38 -16.62 4.17
CA ASN A 136 39.44 -15.73 3.71
C ASN A 136 40.48 -15.43 4.81
N CYS A 137 40.04 -15.21 6.05
CA CYS A 137 40.94 -15.00 7.18
C CYS A 137 41.80 -16.23 7.46
N LYS A 138 41.24 -17.43 7.28
CA LYS A 138 41.98 -18.68 7.44
C LYS A 138 43.05 -18.85 6.35
N SER A 139 42.75 -18.52 5.09
CA SER A 139 43.76 -18.57 4.02
C SER A 139 44.91 -17.58 4.19
N GLU A 140 44.66 -16.37 4.71
CA GLU A 140 45.73 -15.39 4.99
C GLU A 140 46.67 -15.83 6.12
N LEU A 141 46.17 -16.56 7.11
CA LEU A 141 46.99 -17.12 8.17
C LEU A 141 47.89 -18.25 7.65
N ASP A 142 47.34 -19.14 6.81
CA ASP A 142 48.07 -20.28 6.24
C ASP A 142 49.20 -19.83 5.29
N ASP A 143 49.03 -18.70 4.56
CA ASP A 143 50.08 -18.11 3.69
C ASP A 143 51.18 -17.36 4.48
N SER A 144 50.96 -17.09 5.77
CA SER A 144 51.89 -16.31 6.62
C SER A 144 52.84 -17.17 7.47
N THR A 145 52.62 -18.48 7.52
CA THR A 145 53.43 -19.49 8.23
C THR A 145 54.28 -20.33 7.29
#